data_AF-A0A2T3BFN4-F1
#
_entry.id   AF-A0A2T3BFN4-F1
#
_cell.length_a   1.000
_cell.length_b   1.000
_cell.length_c   1.000
_cell.angle_alpha   90.00
_cell.angle_beta   90.00
_cell.angle_gamma   90.00
#
_symmetry.space_group_name_H-M   'P 1'
#
loop_
_entity.id
_entity.type
_entity.pdbx_description
1 polymer ?
#
loop_
_entity_poly.entity_id
_entity_poly.type
_entity_poly.pdbx_seq_one_letter_code
_entity_poly.pdbx_strand_id
1 'polypeptide(L)'
;MADRFPSLEEFDSGAQTEAKEDSGFEPAGADDFLSREKALLGDDADQFATGDDNAAFLDGGDDDLLGGGGREGGNDEVTEFESSFPAIDTQNESVAPGGTITGTTAPYQPSYQSYAAEEEEPEVIKEWRERRDLALQDRAEKSEAKKQETIKAAQQNIDDFYENYNSKKEKSIAQTRREAEEFLEKREDTSAGGTSWERIAKLVDLSGKGAKGGASGTGKEKFRELLLSLRKDEKAPGATGY
;
A
#
# COMPACT_ATOMS: atom_id res chain seq x y z
N MET A 1 -19.51 33.84 -1.47
CA MET A 1 -18.66 32.73 -1.00
C MET A 1 -17.19 33.05 -1.29
N ALA A 2 -16.69 34.17 -0.74
CA ALA A 2 -15.30 34.59 -0.91
C ALA A 2 -14.61 34.90 0.43
N ASP A 3 -15.24 34.56 1.56
CA ASP A 3 -14.78 34.93 2.91
C ASP A 3 -14.33 33.71 3.70
N ARG A 4 -13.46 32.89 3.11
CA ARG A 4 -12.86 31.71 3.77
C ARG A 4 -11.35 31.58 3.52
N PHE A 5 -10.68 32.67 3.16
CA PHE A 5 -9.22 32.73 3.10
C PHE A 5 -8.74 34.03 3.75
N PRO A 6 -7.72 33.98 4.62
CA PRO A 6 -7.07 35.19 5.14
C PRO A 6 -6.47 36.01 3.99
N SER A 7 -6.57 37.34 4.08
CA SER A 7 -5.98 38.23 3.08
C SER A 7 -4.45 38.27 3.24
N LEU A 8 -3.75 38.37 2.12
CA LEU A 8 -2.29 38.37 2.04
C LEU A 8 -1.60 39.56 2.76
N GLU A 9 -2.35 40.58 3.19
CA GLU A 9 -1.82 41.68 4.01
C GLU A 9 -1.59 41.29 5.48
N GLU A 10 -2.25 40.24 5.98
CA GLU A 10 -2.15 39.81 7.39
C GLU A 10 -0.89 38.96 7.67
N PHE A 11 -0.23 38.43 6.63
CA PHE A 11 1.01 37.67 6.77
C PHE A 11 2.29 38.55 6.84
N ASP A 12 2.25 39.79 6.36
CA ASP A 12 3.44 40.66 6.25
C ASP A 12 3.64 41.57 7.48
N SER A 13 2.59 41.76 8.29
CA SER A 13 2.67 42.49 9.55
C SER A 13 3.03 41.51 10.66
N GLY A 14 4.32 41.35 10.98
CA GLY A 14 4.87 40.37 11.95
C GLY A 14 4.33 40.44 13.39
N ALA A 15 3.05 40.17 13.57
CA ALA A 15 2.29 40.28 14.82
C ALA A 15 1.37 39.07 14.99
N GLN A 16 1.94 37.86 15.00
CA GLN A 16 1.32 36.69 15.63
C GLN A 16 2.40 35.66 15.99
N THR A 17 3.08 35.91 17.12
CA THR A 17 3.99 34.97 17.77
C THR A 17 3.46 34.48 19.13
N GLU A 18 2.14 34.47 19.31
CA GLU A 18 1.53 33.83 20.49
C GLU A 18 0.46 32.84 20.04
N ALA A 19 0.67 31.58 20.42
CA ALA A 19 -0.25 30.49 20.20
C ALA A 19 -1.56 30.80 20.94
N LYS A 20 -2.64 30.93 20.17
CA LYS A 20 -3.98 31.02 20.73
C LYS A 20 -4.34 29.64 21.28
N GLU A 21 -4.20 29.50 22.60
CA GLU A 21 -4.78 28.41 23.39
C GLU A 21 -6.31 28.47 23.23
N ASP A 22 -6.84 27.68 22.31
CA ASP A 22 -8.25 27.28 22.31
C ASP A 22 -8.31 25.83 22.80
N SER A 23 -8.98 25.67 23.93
CA SER A 23 -9.06 24.47 24.74
C SER A 23 -9.77 23.33 24.00
N GLY A 24 -8.99 22.46 23.37
CA GLY A 24 -9.50 21.22 22.77
C GLY A 24 -8.43 20.25 22.24
N PHE A 25 -7.14 20.45 22.53
CA PHE A 25 -6.08 19.56 22.07
C PHE A 25 -5.72 18.56 23.18
N GLU A 26 -6.51 17.50 23.29
CA GLU A 26 -6.07 16.23 23.89
C GLU A 26 -4.92 15.66 23.04
N PRO A 27 -3.92 14.98 23.62
CA PRO A 27 -2.81 14.42 22.86
C PRO A 27 -3.37 13.44 21.83
N ALA A 28 -3.18 13.75 20.55
CA ALA A 28 -3.69 12.94 19.44
C ALA A 28 -3.07 11.53 19.47
N GLY A 29 -3.74 10.61 20.17
CA GLY A 29 -3.58 9.18 19.97
C GLY A 29 -4.07 8.81 18.56
N ALA A 30 -3.58 7.70 18.02
CA ALA A 30 -3.94 7.19 16.69
C ALA A 30 -5.47 7.02 16.49
N ASP A 31 -6.22 7.04 17.59
CA ASP A 31 -7.67 6.93 17.69
C ASP A 31 -8.42 8.11 17.04
N ASP A 32 -7.84 9.32 17.01
CA ASP A 32 -8.52 10.51 16.43
C ASP A 32 -8.58 10.44 14.89
N PHE A 33 -7.53 9.89 14.27
CA PHE A 33 -7.50 9.69 12.82
C PHE A 33 -8.54 8.66 12.37
N LEU A 34 -8.61 7.51 13.05
CA LEU A 34 -9.58 6.44 12.74
C LEU A 34 -11.01 6.87 13.05
N SER A 35 -11.23 7.60 14.15
CA SER A 35 -12.55 8.12 14.51
C SER A 35 -13.03 9.15 13.48
N ARG A 36 -12.13 10.01 12.98
CA ARG A 36 -12.45 11.00 11.95
C ARG A 36 -12.76 10.35 10.60
N GLU A 37 -11.99 9.36 10.17
CA GLU A 37 -12.26 8.56 8.95
C GLU A 37 -13.57 7.78 9.09
N LYS A 38 -13.82 7.15 10.24
CA LYS A 38 -15.07 6.42 10.51
C LYS A 38 -16.29 7.34 10.48
N ALA A 39 -16.19 8.54 11.05
CA ALA A 39 -17.27 9.53 11.01
C ALA A 39 -17.53 10.06 9.58
N LEU A 40 -16.48 10.16 8.75
CA LEU A 40 -16.59 10.60 7.36
C LEU A 40 -17.26 9.54 6.47
N LEU A 41 -16.94 8.27 6.71
CA LEU A 41 -17.36 7.14 5.87
C LEU A 41 -18.65 6.46 6.38
N GLY A 42 -19.04 6.71 7.62
CA GLY A 42 -20.32 6.26 8.19
C GLY A 42 -20.44 4.73 8.25
N ASP A 43 -21.59 4.20 7.86
CA ASP A 43 -21.88 2.76 7.90
C ASP A 43 -20.94 1.91 7.00
N ASP A 44 -20.31 2.53 5.99
CA ASP A 44 -19.37 1.84 5.09
C ASP A 44 -17.96 1.69 5.72
N ALA A 45 -17.67 2.36 6.83
CA ALA A 45 -16.38 2.28 7.51
C ALA A 45 -16.07 0.86 8.02
N ASP A 46 -17.09 0.09 8.39
CA ASP A 46 -16.93 -1.28 8.89
C ASP A 46 -16.48 -2.26 7.79
N GLN A 47 -16.51 -1.87 6.51
CA GLN A 47 -15.97 -2.66 5.39
C GLN A 47 -14.44 -2.57 5.29
N PHE A 48 -13.82 -1.57 5.91
CA PHE A 48 -12.38 -1.32 5.88
C PHE A 48 -11.67 -1.71 7.18
N ALA A 49 -12.42 -2.04 8.25
CA ALA A 49 -11.87 -2.58 9.47
C ALA A 49 -11.39 -4.02 9.25
N THR A 50 -10.09 -4.28 9.45
CA THR A 50 -9.52 -5.61 9.36
C THR A 50 -9.41 -6.25 10.75
N GLY A 51 -9.43 -7.58 10.84
CA GLY A 51 -9.38 -8.29 12.13
C GLY A 51 -8.12 -8.02 12.97
N ASP A 52 -7.06 -7.53 12.32
CA ASP A 52 -5.78 -7.17 12.94
C ASP A 52 -5.80 -5.76 13.57
N ASP A 53 -6.82 -4.94 13.30
CA ASP A 53 -6.90 -3.57 13.83
C ASP A 53 -7.13 -3.55 15.35
N ASN A 54 -7.66 -4.65 15.93
CA ASN A 54 -7.77 -4.86 17.37
C ASN A 54 -6.45 -5.28 18.04
N ALA A 55 -5.46 -5.75 17.28
CA ALA A 55 -4.15 -6.13 17.85
C ALA A 55 -3.33 -4.91 18.27
N ALA A 56 -3.62 -3.73 17.72
CA ALA A 56 -3.03 -2.47 18.14
C ALA A 56 -3.68 -1.90 19.43
N PHE A 57 -4.79 -2.49 19.89
CA PHE A 57 -5.54 -2.07 21.09
C PHE A 57 -5.60 -3.21 22.11
N LEU A 58 -4.44 -3.75 22.50
CA LEU A 58 -4.32 -4.45 23.78
C LEU A 58 -4.04 -3.39 24.85
N ASP A 59 -5.10 -3.13 25.62
CA ASP A 59 -5.07 -2.45 26.91
C ASP A 59 -3.87 -2.92 27.75
N GLY A 60 -3.21 -1.96 28.40
CA GLY A 60 -1.86 -2.11 28.91
C GLY A 60 -1.64 -3.37 29.74
N GLY A 61 -0.74 -4.23 29.27
CA GLY A 61 -0.29 -5.40 30.02
C GLY A 61 0.45 -6.40 29.14
N ASP A 62 1.75 -6.14 28.95
CA ASP A 62 2.76 -7.16 28.62
C ASP A 62 2.44 -8.06 27.41
N ASP A 63 2.59 -7.56 26.18
CA ASP A 63 2.90 -8.43 25.04
C ASP A 63 3.58 -7.69 23.89
N ASP A 64 4.47 -8.42 23.23
CA ASP A 64 5.57 -8.01 22.37
C ASP A 64 5.17 -7.34 21.05
N LEU A 65 5.56 -6.07 20.88
CA LEU A 65 5.32 -5.22 19.70
C LEU A 65 6.27 -5.54 18.53
N LEU A 66 6.72 -6.78 18.40
CA LEU A 66 7.48 -7.27 17.24
C LEU A 66 7.12 -8.72 16.86
N GLY A 67 5.85 -8.99 16.58
CA GLY A 67 5.46 -10.09 15.69
C GLY A 67 5.91 -11.49 16.11
N GLY A 68 5.89 -11.80 17.41
CA GLY A 68 6.18 -13.11 18.00
C GLY A 68 5.03 -14.11 17.83
N GLY A 69 4.63 -14.41 16.59
CA GLY A 69 3.65 -15.46 16.30
C GLY A 69 4.28 -16.86 16.48
N GLY A 70 4.04 -17.47 17.64
CA GLY A 70 4.62 -18.72 18.11
C GLY A 70 4.82 -19.84 17.08
N ARG A 71 6.08 -20.21 16.90
CA ARG A 71 6.50 -21.59 16.62
C ARG A 71 7.53 -21.99 17.65
N GLU A 72 7.14 -22.99 18.44
CA GLU A 72 7.92 -23.85 19.32
C GLU A 72 9.37 -24.02 18.81
N GLY A 73 10.33 -23.32 19.43
CA GLY A 73 11.77 -23.48 19.12
C GLY A 73 12.69 -22.25 19.24
N GLY A 74 12.22 -21.07 19.67
CA GLY A 74 12.99 -19.81 19.57
C GLY A 74 13.79 -19.33 20.79
N ASN A 75 13.96 -20.13 21.85
CA ASN A 75 14.76 -19.68 23.02
C ASN A 75 16.28 -19.90 22.86
N ASP A 76 16.72 -20.75 21.92
CA ASP A 76 18.14 -21.09 21.79
C ASP A 76 18.96 -19.96 21.12
N GLU A 77 18.39 -19.20 20.18
CA GLU A 77 19.13 -18.15 19.46
C GLU A 77 19.30 -16.86 20.29
N VAL A 78 18.32 -16.53 21.14
CA VAL A 78 18.42 -15.40 22.08
C VAL A 78 19.39 -15.73 23.22
N THR A 79 19.39 -16.98 23.71
CA THR A 79 20.33 -17.41 24.76
C THR A 79 21.77 -17.54 24.25
N GLU A 80 21.98 -17.90 22.98
CA GLU A 80 23.31 -17.92 22.33
C GLU A 80 23.86 -16.49 22.09
N PHE A 81 23.00 -15.53 21.77
CA PHE A 81 23.38 -14.11 21.70
C PHE A 81 23.72 -13.53 23.07
N GLU A 82 22.94 -13.83 24.12
CA GLU A 82 23.22 -13.37 25.48
C GLU A 82 24.50 -13.95 26.07
N SER A 83 24.84 -15.21 25.73
CA SER A 83 26.07 -15.87 26.19
C SER A 83 27.34 -15.47 25.41
N SER A 84 27.18 -14.75 24.29
CA SER A 84 28.28 -14.20 23.49
C SER A 84 28.87 -12.90 24.08
N PHE A 85 28.19 -12.29 25.05
CA PHE A 85 28.74 -11.16 25.81
C PHE A 85 29.26 -11.65 27.16
N PRO A 86 30.45 -11.18 27.61
CA PRO A 86 30.89 -11.42 28.97
C PRO A 86 29.84 -10.90 29.95
N ALA A 87 29.33 -11.77 30.83
CA ALA A 87 28.40 -11.36 31.88
C ALA A 87 29.07 -10.30 32.75
N ILE A 88 28.65 -9.04 32.60
CA ILE A 88 29.04 -7.97 33.51
C ILE A 88 28.26 -8.24 34.79
N ASP A 89 28.95 -8.76 35.80
CA ASP A 89 28.41 -8.84 37.15
C ASP A 89 28.07 -7.42 37.61
N THR A 90 26.78 -7.08 37.64
CA THR A 90 26.31 -5.75 38.05
C THR A 90 26.51 -5.49 39.54
N GLN A 91 27.11 -6.43 40.28
CA GLN A 91 27.67 -6.18 41.62
C GLN A 91 29.12 -5.69 41.55
N ASN A 92 29.39 -4.66 40.75
CA ASN A 92 30.59 -3.89 40.97
C ASN A 92 30.39 -3.00 42.20
N GLU A 93 30.88 -3.45 43.37
CA GLU A 93 30.83 -2.74 44.67
C GLU A 93 31.60 -1.39 44.65
N SER A 94 32.09 -0.96 43.48
CA SER A 94 32.72 0.34 43.24
C SER A 94 31.85 1.32 42.42
N VAL A 95 30.57 1.03 42.14
CA VAL A 95 29.64 2.01 41.55
C VAL A 95 28.52 2.33 42.54
N ALA A 96 28.48 3.59 43.00
CA ALA A 96 27.38 4.10 43.81
C ALA A 96 26.05 4.08 43.03
N PRO A 97 24.87 4.02 43.71
CA PRO A 97 23.57 3.93 43.04
C PRO A 97 23.33 5.20 42.22
N GLY A 98 23.57 5.11 40.91
CA GLY A 98 23.61 6.27 40.02
C GLY A 98 24.58 6.16 38.84
N GLY A 99 25.28 5.04 38.66
CA GLY A 99 25.97 4.72 37.38
C GLY A 99 27.14 5.64 36.99
N THR A 100 27.67 6.45 37.91
CA THR A 100 28.82 7.34 37.65
C THR A 100 30.07 6.80 38.35
N ILE A 101 31.13 6.57 37.58
CA ILE A 101 32.41 5.97 38.02
C ILE A 101 33.32 7.00 38.74
N THR A 102 32.92 8.26 38.81
CA THR A 102 33.64 9.33 39.52
C THR A 102 32.74 9.93 40.59
N GLY A 103 32.71 9.30 41.77
CA GLY A 103 32.03 9.83 42.95
C GLY A 103 32.71 11.10 43.45
N THR A 104 32.09 12.25 43.21
CA THR A 104 32.33 13.47 44.00
C THR A 104 30.96 14.09 44.32
N THR A 105 30.62 14.16 45.60
CA THR A 105 29.33 14.61 46.12
C THR A 105 29.27 16.13 46.33
N ALA A 106 30.00 16.91 45.53
CA ALA A 106 29.99 18.36 45.60
C ALA A 106 29.17 18.95 44.43
N PRO A 107 28.33 19.98 44.67
CA PRO A 107 27.56 20.62 43.60
C PRO A 107 28.54 21.27 42.59
N TYR A 108 28.48 20.81 41.34
CA TYR A 108 29.28 21.34 40.24
C TYR A 108 28.85 22.78 39.94
N GLN A 109 29.71 23.74 40.28
CA GLN A 109 29.59 25.13 39.86
C GLN A 109 30.50 25.32 38.62
N PRO A 110 29.95 25.62 37.43
CA PRO A 110 30.78 25.84 36.24
C PRO A 110 31.35 27.27 36.30
N SER A 111 32.49 27.46 36.95
CA SER A 111 33.19 28.74 37.02
C SER A 111 34.43 28.82 36.13
N TYR A 112 34.58 27.90 35.16
CA TYR A 112 35.58 28.02 34.10
C TYR A 112 34.94 28.55 32.84
N GLN A 113 34.92 29.88 32.69
CA GLN A 113 34.91 30.47 31.36
C GLN A 113 36.32 30.24 30.80
N SER A 114 36.47 29.27 29.90
CA SER A 114 37.67 29.17 29.08
C SER A 114 37.66 30.35 28.11
N TYR A 115 38.18 31.50 28.55
CA TYR A 115 38.78 32.45 27.63
C TYR A 115 40.02 31.76 27.04
N ALA A 116 39.77 30.87 26.08
CA ALA A 116 40.78 30.41 25.16
C ALA A 116 41.18 31.64 24.37
N ALA A 117 42.38 32.17 24.64
CA ALA A 117 43.04 33.01 23.66
C ALA A 117 42.98 32.28 22.31
N GLU A 118 42.70 33.00 21.24
CA GLU A 118 42.81 32.50 19.86
C GLU A 118 44.28 32.16 19.58
N GLU A 119 44.78 31.08 20.16
CA GLU A 119 46.00 30.44 19.71
C GLU A 119 45.67 29.83 18.35
N GLU A 120 46.41 30.21 17.31
CA GLU A 120 46.26 29.65 15.98
C GLU A 120 46.26 28.12 16.09
N GLU A 121 45.14 27.49 15.72
CA GLU A 121 45.03 26.05 15.76
C GLU A 121 46.24 25.43 15.04
N PRO A 122 46.90 24.41 15.61
CA PRO A 122 48.08 23.83 15.02
C PRO A 122 47.76 23.32 13.61
N GLU A 123 48.67 23.53 12.66
CA GLU A 123 48.45 23.28 11.23
C GLU A 123 47.93 21.86 10.94
N VAL A 124 48.38 20.86 11.71
CA VAL A 124 47.93 19.47 11.63
C VAL A 124 46.41 19.32 11.91
N ILE A 125 45.87 20.09 12.84
CA ILE A 125 44.43 20.08 13.15
C ILE A 125 43.64 20.78 12.04
N LYS A 126 44.17 21.85 11.46
CA LYS A 126 43.57 22.54 10.31
C LYS A 126 43.46 21.59 9.10
N GLU A 127 44.58 20.94 8.72
CA GLU A 127 44.61 19.97 7.61
C GLU A 127 43.68 18.78 7.87
N TRP A 128 43.60 18.31 9.13
CA TRP A 128 42.68 17.22 9.50
C TRP A 128 41.21 17.63 9.36
N ARG A 129 40.85 18.84 9.80
CA ARG A 129 39.47 19.36 9.64
C ARG A 129 39.12 19.53 8.18
N GLU A 130 40.00 20.13 7.38
CA GLU A 130 39.79 20.28 5.94
C GLU A 130 39.57 18.93 5.24
N ARG A 131 40.41 17.92 5.56
CA ARG A 131 40.25 16.56 5.00
C ARG A 131 38.94 15.89 5.45
N ARG A 132 38.53 16.09 6.70
CA ARG A 132 37.28 15.55 7.23
C ARG A 132 36.07 16.22 6.57
N ASP A 133 36.10 17.54 6.45
CA ASP A 133 35.00 18.31 5.88
C ASP A 133 34.85 18.00 4.39
N LEU A 134 35.95 17.81 3.66
CA LEU A 134 35.93 17.33 2.27
C LEU A 134 35.32 15.92 2.16
N ALA A 135 35.68 15.00 3.07
CA ALA A 135 35.10 13.66 3.09
C ALA A 135 33.60 13.67 3.45
N LEU A 136 33.17 14.58 4.34
CA LEU A 136 31.76 14.78 4.66
C LEU A 136 31.00 15.38 3.48
N GLN A 137 31.60 16.32 2.75
CA GLN A 137 31.02 16.92 1.55
C GLN A 137 30.81 15.87 0.45
N ASP A 138 31.82 15.05 0.14
CA ASP A 138 31.72 13.97 -0.85
C ASP A 138 30.64 12.95 -0.46
N ARG A 139 30.54 12.60 0.84
CA ARG A 139 29.48 11.72 1.33
C ARG A 139 28.09 12.36 1.22
N ALA A 140 27.97 13.65 1.52
CA ALA A 140 26.72 14.38 1.40
C ALA A 140 26.27 14.48 -0.06
N GLU A 141 27.18 14.80 -0.97
CA GLU A 141 26.92 14.87 -2.42
C GLU A 141 26.46 13.52 -2.97
N LYS A 142 27.13 12.42 -2.59
CA LYS A 142 26.69 11.06 -2.97
C LYS A 142 25.32 10.70 -2.42
N SER A 143 25.03 11.09 -1.17
CA SER A 143 23.72 10.85 -0.55
C SER A 143 22.62 11.64 -1.25
N GLU A 144 22.89 12.91 -1.57
CA GLU A 144 21.96 13.76 -2.31
C GLU A 144 21.74 13.27 -3.73
N ALA A 145 22.79 12.90 -4.45
CA ALA A 145 22.70 12.32 -5.78
C ALA A 145 21.85 11.04 -5.79
N LYS A 146 22.07 10.14 -4.83
CA LYS A 146 21.27 8.92 -4.68
C LYS A 146 19.81 9.24 -4.35
N LYS A 147 19.55 10.23 -3.49
CA LYS A 147 18.17 10.68 -3.18
C LYS A 147 17.49 11.27 -4.42
N GLN A 148 18.21 12.05 -5.22
CA GLN A 148 17.65 12.60 -6.45
C GLN A 148 17.39 11.51 -7.49
N GLU A 149 18.27 10.51 -7.59
CA GLU A 149 18.07 9.34 -8.45
C GLU A 149 16.84 8.54 -8.02
N THR A 150 16.65 8.27 -6.72
CA THR A 150 15.47 7.55 -6.23
C THR A 150 14.18 8.34 -6.46
N ILE A 151 14.20 9.66 -6.30
CA ILE A 151 13.05 10.52 -6.60
C ILE A 151 12.73 10.47 -8.10
N LYS A 152 13.73 10.61 -8.98
CA LYS A 152 13.55 10.53 -10.43
C LYS A 152 13.02 9.16 -10.85
N ALA A 153 13.58 8.08 -10.31
CA ALA A 153 13.11 6.72 -10.57
C ALA A 153 11.67 6.53 -10.08
N ALA A 154 11.31 7.07 -8.90
CA ALA A 154 9.94 7.01 -8.40
C ALA A 154 8.97 7.77 -9.32
N GLN A 155 9.34 8.96 -9.79
CA GLN A 155 8.54 9.73 -10.76
C GLN A 155 8.34 8.96 -12.07
N GLN A 156 9.41 8.40 -12.64
CA GLN A 156 9.33 7.58 -13.85
C GLN A 156 8.43 6.35 -13.66
N ASN A 157 8.53 5.66 -12.51
CA ASN A 157 7.67 4.51 -12.23
C ASN A 157 6.18 4.91 -12.12
N ILE A 158 5.89 6.12 -11.60
CA ILE A 158 4.52 6.63 -11.55
C ILE A 158 4.01 6.91 -12.97
N ASP A 159 4.81 7.58 -13.80
CA ASP A 159 4.46 7.87 -15.19
C ASP A 159 4.23 6.57 -15.98
N ASP A 160 5.17 5.62 -15.89
CA ASP A 160 5.08 4.30 -16.51
C ASP A 160 3.84 3.52 -16.03
N PHE A 161 3.47 3.62 -14.75
CA PHE A 161 2.28 2.98 -14.22
C PHE A 161 1.01 3.53 -14.88
N TYR A 162 0.89 4.86 -15.00
CA TYR A 162 -0.28 5.49 -15.62
C TYR A 162 -0.34 5.23 -17.12
N GLU A 163 0.79 5.27 -17.83
CA GLU A 163 0.85 4.91 -19.25
C GLU A 163 0.42 3.45 -19.47
N ASN A 164 0.97 2.52 -18.69
CA ASN A 164 0.62 1.10 -18.79
C ASN A 164 -0.84 0.84 -18.41
N TYR A 165 -1.34 1.49 -17.37
CA TYR A 165 -2.75 1.40 -16.94
C TYR A 165 -3.68 1.90 -18.04
N ASN A 166 -3.40 3.09 -18.60
CA ASN A 166 -4.21 3.67 -19.67
C ASN A 166 -4.17 2.81 -20.93
N SER A 167 -2.99 2.34 -21.34
CA SER A 167 -2.83 1.41 -22.46
C SER A 167 -3.63 0.11 -22.26
N LYS A 168 -3.59 -0.46 -21.05
CA LYS A 168 -4.34 -1.68 -20.72
C LYS A 168 -5.86 -1.41 -20.70
N LYS A 169 -6.28 -0.28 -20.14
CA LYS A 169 -7.68 0.15 -20.12
C LYS A 169 -8.21 0.35 -21.54
N GLU A 170 -7.48 1.07 -22.38
CA GLU A 170 -7.85 1.28 -23.78
C GLU A 170 -7.92 -0.03 -24.56
N LYS A 171 -6.95 -0.92 -24.39
CA LYS A 171 -6.98 -2.26 -24.99
C LYS A 171 -8.20 -3.07 -24.54
N SER A 172 -8.54 -3.04 -23.25
CA SER A 172 -9.71 -3.74 -22.70
C SER A 172 -11.03 -3.15 -23.23
N ILE A 173 -11.13 -1.83 -23.33
CA ILE A 173 -12.28 -1.14 -23.93
C ILE A 173 -12.40 -1.49 -25.41
N ALA A 174 -11.29 -1.45 -26.16
CA ALA A 174 -11.25 -1.79 -27.58
C ALA A 174 -11.62 -3.27 -27.81
N GLN A 175 -11.14 -4.16 -26.95
CA GLN A 175 -11.51 -5.58 -26.96
C GLN A 175 -13.01 -5.76 -26.69
N THR A 176 -13.53 -5.18 -25.61
CA THR A 176 -14.97 -5.25 -25.29
C THR A 176 -15.82 -4.69 -26.42
N ARG A 177 -15.40 -3.59 -27.04
CA ARG A 177 -16.08 -3.00 -28.19
C ARG A 177 -16.06 -3.93 -29.40
N ARG A 178 -14.91 -4.51 -29.71
CA ARG A 178 -14.78 -5.49 -30.80
C ARG A 178 -15.65 -6.72 -30.54
N GLU A 179 -15.63 -7.25 -29.32
CA GLU A 179 -16.47 -8.40 -28.93
C GLU A 179 -17.96 -8.06 -29.01
N ALA A 180 -18.35 -6.83 -28.66
CA ALA A 180 -19.72 -6.35 -28.82
C ALA A 180 -20.12 -6.22 -30.29
N GLU A 181 -19.23 -5.69 -31.15
CA GLU A 181 -19.44 -5.59 -32.60
C GLU A 181 -19.55 -6.99 -33.22
N GLU A 182 -18.66 -7.93 -32.86
CA GLU A 182 -18.72 -9.33 -33.28
C GLU A 182 -19.97 -10.06 -32.74
N PHE A 183 -20.42 -9.72 -31.54
CA PHE A 183 -21.65 -10.29 -30.97
C PHE A 183 -22.89 -9.77 -31.72
N LEU A 184 -22.92 -8.48 -32.06
CA LEU A 184 -23.97 -7.89 -32.88
C LEU A 184 -23.96 -8.51 -34.28
N GLU A 185 -22.80 -8.65 -34.92
CA GLU A 185 -22.66 -9.31 -36.21
C GLU A 185 -23.15 -10.76 -36.16
N LYS A 186 -22.71 -11.55 -35.16
CA LYS A 186 -23.20 -12.92 -34.95
C LYS A 186 -24.71 -12.98 -34.73
N ARG A 187 -25.29 -11.98 -34.06
CA ARG A 187 -26.74 -11.87 -33.85
C ARG A 187 -27.46 -11.54 -35.16
N GLU A 188 -26.98 -10.59 -35.93
CA GLU A 188 -27.55 -10.22 -37.23
C GLU A 188 -27.40 -11.37 -38.24
N ASP A 189 -26.26 -12.07 -38.29
CA ASP A 189 -26.06 -13.28 -39.11
C ASP A 189 -26.96 -14.45 -38.68
N THR A 190 -27.24 -14.56 -37.38
CA THR A 190 -28.20 -15.53 -36.86
C THR A 190 -29.65 -15.14 -37.18
N SER A 191 -29.92 -13.84 -37.35
CA SER A 191 -31.23 -13.31 -37.70
C SER A 191 -31.51 -13.34 -39.21
N ALA A 192 -30.47 -13.11 -40.04
CA ALA A 192 -30.59 -12.83 -41.46
C ALA A 192 -30.46 -14.05 -42.39
N GLY A 193 -29.86 -15.18 -41.95
CA GLY A 193 -29.55 -16.30 -42.83
C GLY A 193 -30.09 -17.66 -42.36
N GLY A 194 -31.05 -18.22 -43.10
CA GLY A 194 -31.45 -19.64 -43.04
C GLY A 194 -32.93 -19.91 -42.78
N THR A 195 -33.31 -21.19 -42.80
CA THR A 195 -34.65 -21.65 -42.41
C THR A 195 -34.91 -21.34 -40.92
N SER A 196 -36.17 -21.20 -40.52
CA SER A 196 -36.51 -20.91 -39.10
C SER A 196 -35.89 -21.90 -38.10
N TRP A 197 -35.68 -23.14 -38.52
CA TRP A 197 -35.03 -24.19 -37.72
C TRP A 197 -33.52 -24.01 -37.60
N GLU A 198 -32.85 -23.45 -38.61
CA GLU A 198 -31.43 -23.13 -38.54
C GLU A 198 -31.16 -21.97 -37.55
N ARG A 199 -32.10 -21.01 -37.45
CA ARG A 199 -32.06 -19.95 -36.42
C ARG A 199 -32.23 -20.52 -35.01
N ILE A 200 -33.20 -21.41 -34.82
CA ILE A 200 -33.43 -22.09 -33.53
C ILE A 200 -32.22 -22.94 -33.13
N ALA A 201 -31.61 -23.64 -34.09
CA ALA A 201 -30.44 -24.49 -33.84
C ALA A 201 -29.15 -23.70 -33.53
N LYS A 202 -29.04 -22.43 -33.95
CA LYS A 202 -27.93 -21.53 -33.56
C LYS A 202 -28.13 -20.95 -32.14
N LEU A 203 -29.38 -20.68 -31.74
CA LEU A 203 -29.72 -20.15 -30.41
C LEU A 203 -29.64 -21.23 -29.31
N VAL A 204 -30.05 -22.45 -29.65
CA VAL A 204 -29.88 -23.60 -28.78
C VAL A 204 -28.42 -24.06 -28.92
N ASP A 205 -27.61 -23.94 -27.87
CA ASP A 205 -26.22 -24.40 -27.91
C ASP A 205 -26.15 -25.93 -28.15
N LEU A 206 -26.00 -26.29 -29.43
CA LEU A 206 -25.77 -27.65 -29.91
C LEU A 206 -24.27 -27.95 -30.03
N SER A 207 -23.39 -26.99 -29.73
CA SER A 207 -21.94 -27.15 -29.78
C SER A 207 -21.43 -27.79 -28.49
N GLY A 208 -20.51 -28.75 -28.60
CA GLY A 208 -19.85 -29.38 -27.44
C GLY A 208 -20.58 -30.54 -26.76
N LYS A 209 -21.84 -30.80 -27.12
CA LYS A 209 -22.62 -31.94 -26.63
C LYS A 209 -23.19 -32.64 -27.85
N GLY A 210 -22.50 -33.68 -28.37
CA GLY A 210 -22.91 -34.43 -29.57
C GLY A 210 -24.36 -34.96 -29.52
N ALA A 211 -24.79 -35.82 -30.45
CA ALA A 211 -26.19 -36.27 -30.51
C ALA A 211 -26.78 -36.80 -29.16
N LYS A 212 -25.92 -37.31 -28.26
CA LYS A 212 -26.25 -37.77 -26.88
C LYS A 212 -26.00 -36.75 -25.76
N GLY A 213 -25.46 -35.58 -26.05
CA GLY A 213 -24.98 -34.68 -25.01
C GLY A 213 -26.12 -34.07 -24.22
N GLY A 214 -26.03 -34.08 -22.89
CA GLY A 214 -27.11 -33.76 -21.96
C GLY A 214 -27.01 -34.70 -20.76
N ALA A 215 -27.52 -34.29 -19.59
CA ALA A 215 -27.54 -35.19 -18.44
C ALA A 215 -28.34 -36.45 -18.80
N SER A 216 -27.71 -37.62 -18.65
CA SER A 216 -28.28 -38.92 -19.00
C SER A 216 -29.61 -39.12 -18.26
N GLY A 217 -30.65 -39.55 -18.97
CA GLY A 217 -32.00 -39.75 -18.41
C GLY A 217 -32.95 -38.55 -18.53
N THR A 218 -32.52 -37.41 -19.09
CA THR A 218 -33.41 -36.23 -19.26
C THR A 218 -34.18 -36.17 -20.58
N GLY A 219 -34.01 -37.14 -21.49
CA GLY A 219 -34.72 -37.20 -22.77
C GLY A 219 -34.33 -36.11 -23.79
N LYS A 220 -33.42 -35.20 -23.44
CA LYS A 220 -32.94 -34.09 -24.29
C LYS A 220 -32.14 -34.54 -25.51
N GLU A 221 -31.82 -35.83 -25.60
CA GLU A 221 -31.15 -36.50 -26.71
C GLU A 221 -32.07 -36.57 -27.94
N LYS A 222 -33.30 -37.05 -27.75
CA LYS A 222 -34.33 -37.12 -28.80
C LYS A 222 -34.73 -35.74 -29.31
N PHE A 223 -34.78 -34.75 -28.42
CA PHE A 223 -35.05 -33.36 -28.78
C PHE A 223 -33.92 -32.76 -29.62
N ARG A 224 -32.65 -33.05 -29.30
CA ARG A 224 -31.51 -32.63 -30.13
C ARG A 224 -31.50 -33.31 -31.49
N GLU A 225 -31.80 -34.61 -31.54
CA GLU A 225 -31.92 -35.35 -32.79
C GLU A 225 -33.00 -34.75 -33.70
N LEU A 226 -34.16 -34.41 -33.13
CA LEU A 226 -35.25 -33.71 -33.83
C LEU A 226 -34.81 -32.32 -34.33
N LEU A 227 -34.11 -31.53 -33.51
CA LEU A 227 -33.60 -30.22 -33.93
C LEU A 227 -32.56 -30.33 -35.05
N LEU A 228 -31.72 -31.37 -35.04
CA LEU A 228 -30.73 -31.63 -36.09
C LEU A 228 -31.36 -32.10 -37.39
N SER A 229 -32.45 -32.88 -37.34
CA SER A 229 -33.18 -33.29 -38.53
C SER A 229 -33.96 -32.12 -39.14
N LEU A 230 -34.64 -31.31 -38.32
CA LEU A 230 -35.38 -30.12 -38.74
C LEU A 230 -34.45 -29.03 -39.29
N ARG A 231 -33.22 -28.92 -38.79
CA ARG A 231 -32.20 -28.01 -39.35
C ARG A 231 -31.80 -28.40 -40.78
N LYS A 232 -31.72 -29.69 -41.09
CA LYS A 232 -31.28 -30.21 -42.41
C LYS A 232 -32.42 -30.29 -43.42
N ASP A 233 -33.68 -30.25 -42.97
CA ASP A 233 -34.85 -30.37 -43.83
C ASP A 233 -35.37 -28.99 -44.28
N GLU A 234 -35.13 -28.67 -45.56
CA GLU A 234 -35.59 -27.42 -46.18
C GLU A 234 -37.12 -27.33 -46.35
N LYS A 235 -37.85 -28.46 -46.27
CA LYS A 235 -39.32 -28.52 -46.32
C LYS A 235 -39.97 -28.66 -44.95
N ALA A 236 -39.20 -28.52 -43.88
CA ALA A 236 -39.73 -28.61 -42.54
C ALA A 236 -40.86 -27.57 -42.31
N PRO A 237 -41.91 -27.91 -41.55
CA PRO A 237 -42.98 -26.97 -41.25
C PRO A 237 -42.41 -25.71 -40.58
N GLY A 238 -42.74 -24.54 -41.14
CA GLY A 238 -42.21 -23.24 -40.70
C GLY A 238 -40.81 -22.90 -41.22
N ALA A 239 -40.20 -23.71 -42.09
CA ALA A 239 -38.89 -23.44 -42.70
C ALA A 239 -38.92 -22.23 -43.66
N THR A 240 -39.99 -22.08 -44.43
CA THR A 240 -40.32 -20.87 -45.20
C THR A 240 -41.14 -19.96 -44.27
N GLY A 241 -40.58 -18.83 -43.85
CA GLY A 241 -41.28 -17.88 -42.98
C GLY A 241 -42.63 -17.45 -43.55
N TYR A 242 -43.58 -17.14 -42.66
CA TYR A 242 -44.76 -16.34 -42.98
C TYR A 242 -44.37 -14.87 -43.14
#